data_AF-A0A7X1LHG4-F1
#
_entry.id   AF-A0A7X1LHG4-F1
#
_cell.length_a   1.000
_cell.length_b   1.000
_cell.length_c   1.000
_cell.angle_alpha   90.00
_cell.angle_beta   90.00
_cell.angle_gamma   90.00
#
_symmetry.space_group_name_H-M   'P 1'
#
loop_
_entity.id
_entity.type
_entity.pdbx_description
1 polymer ?
#
loop_
_entity_poly.entity_id
_entity_poly.type
_entity_poly.pdbx_seq_one_letter_code
_entity_poly.pdbx_strand_id
1 'polypeptide(L)'
;MYRKILMISSFSLILLQGCSALNSQVVAVDSYSTMQMSGGTYYLSTRTPGLQLQQQSFEIMLQNMLSTKGYTRTFSPQNSMYNIVYNYSIRGPYTNFESYPVPVNPWWNGPYDGIYNGFYGDMWANSISASTYFVKRLELSAYNKNSAVWQVVGSLKSEDGNLRTSFPYLVSGISNYINTNSNKIIYVNVNQDSKTGQYIATQSNF
;
A
#
# COMPACT_ATOMS: atom_id res chain seq x y z
N MET A 1 15.00 3.92 52.94
CA MET A 1 15.13 4.99 51.92
C MET A 1 15.23 4.47 50.47
N TYR A 2 15.84 3.30 50.23
CA TYR A 2 16.01 2.70 48.88
C TYR A 2 14.72 2.20 48.18
N ARG A 3 13.63 1.98 48.91
CA ARG A 3 12.38 1.39 48.36
C ARG A 3 11.52 2.37 47.55
N LYS A 4 11.69 3.69 47.76
CA LYS A 4 10.97 4.74 47.02
C LYS A 4 11.66 5.12 45.69
N ILE A 5 12.97 4.88 45.58
CA ILE A 5 13.74 5.18 44.36
C ILE A 5 13.48 4.11 43.28
N LEU A 6 13.24 2.86 43.68
CA LEU A 6 12.93 1.76 42.75
C LEU A 6 11.56 1.89 42.05
N MET A 7 10.57 2.54 42.68
CA MET A 7 9.25 2.78 42.06
C MET A 7 9.27 3.86 40.98
N ILE A 8 10.14 4.87 41.10
CA ILE A 8 10.24 5.96 40.12
C ILE A 8 10.97 5.48 38.86
N SER A 9 11.95 4.57 39.01
CA SER A 9 12.66 3.97 37.88
C SER A 9 11.78 3.08 36.99
N SER A 10 10.74 2.44 37.51
CA SER A 10 9.81 1.62 36.71
C SER A 10 8.79 2.44 35.92
N PHE A 11 8.46 3.66 36.37
CA PHE A 11 7.49 4.51 35.67
C PHE A 11 8.12 5.24 34.46
N SER A 12 9.41 5.58 34.54
CA SER A 12 10.14 6.23 33.44
C SER A 12 10.37 5.32 32.21
N LEU A 13 10.28 3.99 32.36
CA LEU A 13 10.41 3.04 31.23
C LEU A 13 9.16 2.94 30.35
N ILE A 14 8.00 3.37 30.83
CA ILE A 14 6.74 3.32 30.06
C ILE A 14 6.62 4.51 29.10
N LEU A 15 7.26 5.64 29.43
CA LEU A 15 7.23 6.87 28.62
C LEU A 15 8.22 6.87 27.43
N LEU A 16 9.08 5.86 27.33
CA LEU A 16 10.03 5.68 26.22
C LEU A 16 9.51 4.75 25.11
N GLN A 17 8.24 4.36 25.14
CA GLN A 17 7.60 3.75 23.96
C GLN A 17 7.38 4.84 22.92
N GLY A 18 8.46 5.20 22.22
CA GLY A 18 8.45 6.16 21.13
C GLY A 18 7.40 5.77 20.10
N CYS A 19 6.64 6.76 19.62
CA CYS A 19 5.88 6.66 18.38
C CYS A 19 6.83 6.32 17.24
N SER A 20 7.08 5.02 17.00
CA SER A 20 7.57 4.58 15.71
C SER A 20 6.46 4.90 14.72
N ALA A 21 6.66 5.89 13.86
CA ALA A 21 5.77 6.13 12.73
C ALA A 21 5.67 4.81 11.96
N LEU A 22 4.50 4.17 12.01
CA LEU A 22 4.25 2.97 11.23
C LEU A 22 4.30 3.37 9.76
N ASN A 23 5.15 2.70 8.98
CA ASN A 23 5.11 2.84 7.53
C ASN A 23 3.75 2.32 7.05
N SER A 24 2.88 3.25 6.67
CA SER A 24 1.53 2.97 6.22
C SER A 24 1.40 3.28 4.74
N GLN A 25 0.69 2.44 4.00
CA GLN A 25 0.34 2.67 2.60
C GLN A 25 -1.14 2.37 2.39
N VAL A 26 -1.78 3.17 1.54
CA VAL A 26 -3.17 2.94 1.15
C VAL A 26 -3.21 2.16 -0.16
N VAL A 27 -3.86 1.00 -0.14
CA VAL A 27 -4.10 0.18 -1.33
C VAL A 27 -5.56 0.33 -1.73
N ALA A 28 -5.80 0.79 -2.96
CA ALA A 28 -7.12 0.72 -3.58
C ALA A 28 -7.33 -0.70 -4.12
N VAL A 29 -8.38 -1.37 -3.64
CA VAL A 29 -8.71 -2.74 -3.97
C VAL A 29 -10.04 -2.80 -4.71
N ASP A 30 -10.06 -3.52 -5.82
CA ASP A 30 -11.27 -3.86 -6.58
C ASP A 30 -11.30 -5.37 -6.78
N SER A 31 -12.44 -6.01 -6.49
CA SER A 31 -12.55 -7.46 -6.57
C SER A 31 -13.92 -7.93 -7.00
N TYR A 32 -13.94 -8.97 -7.83
CA TYR A 32 -15.15 -9.72 -8.16
C TYR A 32 -14.93 -11.21 -7.85
N SER A 33 -16.02 -11.90 -7.53
CA SER A 33 -16.05 -13.36 -7.47
C SER A 33 -17.40 -13.88 -7.94
N THR A 34 -17.37 -14.98 -8.70
CA THR A 34 -18.56 -15.75 -9.09
C THR A 34 -18.72 -17.03 -8.25
N MET A 35 -17.77 -17.33 -7.36
CA MET A 35 -17.78 -18.53 -6.53
C MET A 35 -18.38 -18.31 -5.15
N GLN A 36 -19.08 -19.34 -4.65
CA GLN A 36 -19.51 -19.44 -3.25
C GLN A 36 -18.50 -20.19 -2.35
N MET A 37 -17.57 -20.95 -2.93
CA MET A 37 -16.58 -21.75 -2.19
C MET A 37 -15.15 -21.28 -2.46
N SER A 38 -14.30 -21.28 -1.43
CA SER A 38 -12.89 -20.88 -1.47
C SER A 38 -11.94 -22.07 -1.41
N GLY A 39 -10.76 -21.92 -2.03
CA GLY A 39 -9.66 -22.88 -1.92
C GLY A 39 -9.63 -23.93 -3.04
N GLY A 40 -8.61 -24.79 -3.00
CA GLY A 40 -8.34 -25.84 -3.99
C GLY A 40 -6.93 -25.77 -4.59
N THR A 41 -6.60 -26.70 -5.48
CA THR A 41 -5.27 -26.74 -6.11
C THR A 41 -5.15 -25.69 -7.20
N TYR A 42 -4.02 -24.98 -7.26
CA TYR A 42 -3.79 -23.96 -8.28
C TYR A 42 -2.41 -24.07 -8.93
N TYR A 43 -2.37 -23.80 -10.24
CA TYR A 43 -1.16 -23.48 -10.96
C TYR A 43 -0.99 -21.97 -10.99
N LEU A 44 0.22 -21.48 -10.68
CA LEU A 44 0.53 -20.05 -10.70
C LEU A 44 1.25 -19.70 -11.99
N SER A 45 0.76 -18.69 -12.70
CA SER A 45 1.41 -18.19 -13.91
C SER A 45 1.42 -16.66 -13.96
N THR A 46 2.32 -16.08 -14.75
CA THR A 46 2.36 -14.64 -15.03
C THR A 46 2.52 -14.39 -16.51
N ARG A 47 1.94 -13.29 -16.99
CA ARG A 47 2.23 -12.75 -18.33
C ARG A 47 3.15 -11.52 -18.27
N THR A 48 3.50 -11.07 -17.06
CA THR A 48 4.37 -9.92 -16.89
C THR A 48 5.82 -10.33 -17.15
N PRO A 49 6.50 -9.76 -18.16
CA PRO A 49 7.92 -10.01 -18.36
C PRO A 49 8.72 -9.46 -17.16
N GLY A 50 9.79 -10.15 -16.76
CA GLY A 50 10.55 -9.73 -15.60
C GLY A 50 11.79 -10.58 -15.34
N LEU A 51 12.60 -10.10 -14.40
CA LEU A 51 13.76 -10.84 -13.89
C LEU A 51 13.29 -12.05 -13.08
N GLN A 52 13.83 -13.22 -13.40
CA GLN A 52 13.40 -14.50 -12.81
C GLN A 52 13.45 -14.51 -11.28
N LEU A 53 14.53 -13.98 -10.68
CA LEU A 53 14.68 -13.92 -9.22
C LEU A 53 13.64 -13.01 -8.54
N GLN A 54 13.28 -11.90 -9.19
CA GLN A 54 12.24 -11.01 -8.68
C GLN A 54 10.87 -11.69 -8.75
N GLN A 55 10.58 -12.35 -9.87
CA GLN A 55 9.34 -13.11 -10.04
C GLN A 55 9.23 -14.22 -8.99
N GLN A 56 10.28 -14.99 -8.74
CA GLN A 56 10.30 -16.02 -7.69
C GLN A 56 9.99 -15.44 -6.30
N SER A 57 10.56 -14.28 -5.97
CA SER A 57 10.30 -13.61 -4.69
C SER A 57 8.82 -13.20 -4.57
N PHE A 58 8.23 -12.70 -5.65
CA PHE A 58 6.81 -12.32 -5.71
C PHE A 58 5.90 -13.55 -5.61
N GLU A 59 6.22 -14.62 -6.33
CA GLU A 59 5.46 -15.87 -6.28
C GLU A 59 5.45 -16.49 -4.88
N ILE A 60 6.56 -16.42 -4.13
CA ILE A 60 6.61 -16.88 -2.73
C ILE A 60 5.62 -16.08 -1.86
N MET A 61 5.59 -14.75 -2.00
CA MET A 61 4.65 -13.91 -1.25
C MET A 61 3.19 -14.24 -1.61
N LEU A 62 2.90 -14.42 -2.90
CA LEU A 62 1.56 -14.80 -3.36
C LEU A 62 1.18 -16.19 -2.87
N GLN A 63 2.10 -17.15 -2.90
CA GLN A 63 1.87 -18.50 -2.40
C GLN A 63 1.57 -18.51 -0.90
N ASN A 64 2.32 -17.75 -0.11
CA ASN A 64 2.06 -17.61 1.32
C ASN A 64 0.70 -16.97 1.59
N MET A 65 0.31 -15.95 0.82
CA MET A 65 -1.01 -15.34 0.95
C MET A 65 -2.12 -16.31 0.55
N LEU A 66 -1.99 -16.98 -0.61
CA LEU A 66 -2.99 -17.91 -1.12
C LEU A 66 -3.17 -19.14 -0.21
N SER A 67 -2.10 -19.63 0.42
CA SER A 67 -2.18 -20.75 1.36
C SER A 67 -3.03 -20.41 2.59
N THR A 68 -2.96 -19.17 3.09
CA THR A 68 -3.85 -18.70 4.19
C THR A 68 -5.33 -18.65 3.78
N LYS A 69 -5.62 -18.69 2.47
CA LYS A 69 -6.96 -18.69 1.90
C LYS A 69 -7.42 -20.08 1.44
N GLY A 70 -6.69 -21.14 1.81
CA GLY A 70 -7.05 -22.53 1.52
C GLY A 70 -6.65 -23.01 0.12
N TYR A 71 -5.79 -22.28 -0.60
CA TYR A 71 -5.27 -22.71 -1.89
C TYR A 71 -3.97 -23.49 -1.74
N THR A 72 -3.78 -24.52 -2.55
CA THR A 72 -2.56 -25.35 -2.56
C THR A 72 -1.88 -25.30 -3.91
N ARG A 73 -0.62 -24.89 -3.96
CA ARG A 73 0.12 -24.76 -5.21
C ARG A 73 0.44 -26.12 -5.80
N THR A 74 0.26 -26.26 -7.11
CA THR A 74 0.79 -27.36 -7.94
C THR A 74 1.68 -26.78 -9.04
N PHE A 75 2.70 -27.54 -9.44
CA PHE A 75 3.60 -27.19 -10.54
C PHE A 75 3.19 -27.84 -11.88
N SER A 76 2.16 -28.71 -11.86
CA SER A 76 1.55 -29.27 -13.06
C SER A 76 0.22 -28.56 -13.33
N PRO A 77 0.07 -27.87 -14.49
CA PRO A 77 -1.20 -27.28 -14.91
C PRO A 77 -2.35 -28.29 -14.97
N GLN A 78 -2.06 -29.54 -15.35
CA GLN A 78 -3.05 -30.61 -15.52
C GLN A 78 -3.69 -31.04 -14.19
N ASN A 79 -2.95 -30.92 -13.08
CA ASN A 79 -3.41 -31.26 -11.73
C ASN A 79 -4.03 -30.06 -10.98
N SER A 80 -4.16 -28.91 -11.65
CA SER A 80 -4.69 -27.70 -11.04
C SER A 80 -6.19 -27.59 -11.25
N MET A 81 -6.92 -27.28 -10.18
CA MET A 81 -8.32 -26.88 -10.26
C MET A 81 -8.44 -25.47 -10.85
N TYR A 82 -7.49 -24.59 -10.51
CA TYR A 82 -7.43 -23.22 -10.99
C TYR A 82 -6.09 -22.92 -11.66
N ASN A 83 -6.13 -22.16 -12.75
CA ASN A 83 -4.99 -21.39 -13.21
C ASN A 83 -5.11 -19.97 -12.62
N ILE A 84 -4.25 -19.63 -11.68
CA ILE A 84 -4.16 -18.27 -11.12
C ILE A 84 -3.09 -17.53 -11.91
N VAL A 85 -3.51 -16.50 -12.63
CA VAL A 85 -2.63 -15.60 -13.37
C VAL A 85 -2.39 -14.36 -12.52
N TYR A 86 -1.13 -14.04 -12.22
CA TYR A 86 -0.76 -12.79 -11.58
C TYR A 86 -0.02 -11.87 -12.54
N ASN A 87 -0.37 -10.59 -12.55
CA ASN A 87 0.30 -9.56 -13.34
C ASN A 87 0.61 -8.36 -12.46
N TYR A 88 1.71 -7.68 -12.77
CA TYR A 88 2.09 -6.46 -12.07
C TYR A 88 2.58 -5.39 -13.05
N SER A 89 2.44 -4.12 -12.68
CA SER A 89 2.92 -3.01 -13.48
C SER A 89 3.26 -1.80 -12.62
N ILE A 90 4.10 -0.93 -13.18
CA ILE A 90 4.45 0.38 -12.64
C ILE A 90 4.13 1.39 -13.74
N ARG A 91 3.38 2.45 -13.40
CA ARG A 91 3.09 3.57 -14.30
C ARG A 91 3.62 4.86 -13.70
N GLY A 92 3.99 5.79 -14.57
CA GLY A 92 4.61 7.07 -14.19
C GLY A 92 6.05 7.18 -14.72
N PRO A 93 6.83 8.15 -14.22
CA PRO A 93 6.47 9.09 -13.15
C PRO A 93 5.31 10.02 -13.54
N TYR A 94 4.50 10.39 -12.55
CA TYR A 94 3.48 11.45 -12.62
C TYR A 94 3.89 12.58 -11.69
N THR A 95 3.40 13.80 -11.96
CA THR A 95 3.62 14.96 -11.09
C THR A 95 2.31 15.36 -10.43
N ASN A 96 2.31 15.51 -9.11
CA ASN A 96 1.24 16.12 -8.33
C ASN A 96 1.64 17.55 -7.98
N PHE A 97 0.72 18.49 -8.13
CA PHE A 97 0.92 19.90 -7.76
C PHE A 97 0.00 20.24 -6.60
N GLU A 98 0.57 20.67 -5.48
CA GLU A 98 -0.17 21.12 -4.32
C GLU A 98 0.08 22.61 -4.10
N SER A 99 -0.99 23.39 -4.05
CA SER A 99 -0.95 24.81 -3.71
C SER A 99 -1.25 24.98 -2.24
N TYR A 100 -0.41 25.71 -1.51
CA TYR A 100 -0.60 25.99 -0.10
C TYR A 100 -0.21 27.44 0.23
N PRO A 101 -0.91 28.08 1.17
CA PRO A 101 -0.60 29.43 1.58
C PRO A 101 0.71 29.45 2.38
N VAL A 102 1.62 30.34 2.03
CA VAL A 102 2.84 30.64 2.78
C VAL A 102 2.85 32.12 3.17
N PRO A 103 3.36 32.47 4.37
CA PRO A 103 3.52 33.87 4.73
C PRO A 103 4.59 34.50 3.83
N VAL A 104 4.28 35.66 3.27
CA VAL A 104 5.23 36.45 2.49
C VAL A 104 6.24 37.05 3.45
N ASN A 105 7.52 36.75 3.25
CA ASN A 105 8.59 37.39 4.00
C ASN A 105 8.65 38.89 3.62
N PRO A 106 8.45 39.83 4.55
CA PRO A 106 8.49 41.27 4.28
C PRO A 106 9.83 41.76 3.70
N TRP A 107 10.89 40.97 3.86
CA TRP A 107 12.26 41.35 3.54
C TRP A 107 12.76 40.87 2.16
N TRP A 108 12.00 40.05 1.43
CA TRP A 108 12.53 39.32 0.26
C TRP A 108 11.76 39.42 -1.06
N ASN A 109 10.56 40.03 -1.13
CA ASN A 109 9.88 40.38 -2.40
C ASN A 109 8.51 41.06 -2.15
N GLY A 110 8.53 42.33 -1.74
CA GLY A 110 7.39 43.22 -1.94
C GLY A 110 7.61 44.04 -3.21
N PRO A 111 6.59 44.29 -4.07
CA PRO A 111 6.68 45.42 -4.98
C PRO A 111 7.00 46.66 -4.14
N TYR A 112 7.81 47.55 -4.70
CA TYR A 112 8.29 48.78 -4.08
C TYR A 112 7.16 49.82 -3.86
N ASP A 113 5.94 49.36 -3.55
CA ASP A 113 4.74 50.15 -3.28
C ASP A 113 3.81 49.35 -2.36
N GLY A 114 3.67 49.77 -1.11
CA GLY A 114 2.62 49.22 -0.26
C GLY A 114 2.77 49.30 1.25
N ILE A 115 3.14 50.47 1.81
CA ILE A 115 2.55 50.85 3.10
C ILE A 115 1.11 51.26 2.76
N TYR A 116 0.16 50.33 2.85
CA TYR A 116 -1.26 50.69 2.91
C TYR A 116 -1.66 50.72 4.39
N ASN A 117 -1.70 51.92 4.97
CA ASN A 117 -2.22 52.20 6.32
C ASN A 117 -1.49 51.57 7.54
N GLY A 118 -0.16 51.36 7.51
CA GLY A 118 0.60 51.13 8.75
C GLY A 118 0.23 49.86 9.55
N PHE A 119 -0.50 48.93 8.94
CA PHE A 119 -0.78 47.62 9.52
C PHE A 119 0.19 46.60 8.93
N TYR A 120 0.96 45.94 9.79
CA TYR A 120 1.63 44.68 9.48
C TYR A 120 0.54 43.59 9.38
N GLY A 121 -0.23 43.61 8.29
CA GLY A 121 -1.12 42.50 7.97
C GLY A 121 -0.28 41.34 7.45
N ASP A 122 -0.54 40.12 7.94
CA ASP A 122 0.07 38.92 7.38
C ASP A 122 -0.31 38.81 5.89
N MET A 123 0.63 39.14 5.01
CA MET A 123 0.45 38.93 3.57
C MET A 123 0.72 37.45 3.28
N TRP A 124 -0.24 36.78 2.67
CA TRP A 124 -0.14 35.38 2.28
C TRP A 124 0.02 35.28 0.76
N ALA A 125 0.95 34.45 0.31
CA ALA A 125 1.09 34.08 -1.09
C ALA A 125 0.85 32.58 -1.26
N ASN A 126 0.39 32.17 -2.43
CA ASN A 126 0.29 30.75 -2.77
C ASN A 126 1.67 30.25 -3.23
N SER A 127 2.21 29.26 -2.52
CA SER A 127 3.37 28.48 -2.97
C SER A 127 2.87 27.20 -3.63
N ILE A 128 3.66 26.67 -4.57
CA ILE A 128 3.36 25.42 -5.26
C ILE A 128 4.46 24.42 -4.90
N SER A 129 4.07 23.25 -4.39
CA SER A 129 4.93 22.08 -4.27
C SER A 129 4.64 21.12 -5.43
N ALA A 130 5.69 20.62 -6.06
CA ALA A 130 5.61 19.55 -7.05
C ALA A 130 6.20 18.27 -6.45
N SER A 131 5.42 17.19 -6.42
CA SER A 131 5.88 15.86 -5.99
C SER A 131 5.74 14.85 -7.12
N THR A 132 6.73 13.97 -7.26
CA THR A 132 6.73 12.89 -8.25
C THR A 132 6.19 11.61 -7.62
N TYR A 133 5.28 10.93 -8.31
CA TYR A 133 4.75 9.64 -7.85
C TYR A 133 4.59 8.62 -8.97
N PHE A 134 4.55 7.36 -8.59
CA PHE A 134 4.31 6.20 -9.43
C PHE A 134 3.04 5.49 -8.98
N VAL A 135 2.32 4.90 -9.91
CA VAL A 135 1.17 4.03 -9.63
C VAL A 135 1.60 2.59 -9.86
N LYS A 136 1.56 1.77 -8.81
CA LYS A 136 1.92 0.35 -8.84
C LYS A 136 0.65 -0.48 -8.74
N ARG A 137 0.54 -1.50 -9.59
CA ARG A 137 -0.65 -2.36 -9.67
C ARG A 137 -0.25 -3.83 -9.59
N LEU A 138 -0.99 -4.60 -8.80
CA LEU A 138 -0.97 -6.05 -8.74
C LEU A 138 -2.37 -6.57 -9.08
N GLU A 139 -2.45 -7.55 -9.95
CA GLU A 139 -3.69 -8.17 -10.39
C GLU A 139 -3.55 -9.68 -10.29
N LEU A 140 -4.50 -10.34 -9.64
CA LEU A 140 -4.62 -11.79 -9.59
C LEU A 140 -5.98 -12.20 -10.15
N SER A 141 -5.98 -13.10 -11.12
CA SER A 141 -7.19 -13.63 -11.75
C SER A 141 -7.15 -15.15 -11.72
N ALA A 142 -8.19 -15.77 -11.19
CA ALA A 142 -8.35 -17.23 -11.21
C ALA A 142 -9.27 -17.68 -12.34
N TYR A 143 -8.85 -18.75 -13.01
CA TYR A 143 -9.60 -19.38 -14.08
C TYR A 143 -9.79 -20.87 -13.79
N ASN A 144 -10.99 -21.39 -13.99
CA ASN A 144 -11.29 -22.82 -14.00
C ASN A 144 -11.69 -23.19 -15.44
N LYS A 145 -10.89 -24.05 -16.10
CA LYS A 145 -11.14 -24.47 -17.50
C LYS A 145 -11.48 -23.29 -18.44
N ASN A 146 -10.74 -22.19 -18.32
CA ASN A 146 -10.90 -20.91 -19.04
C ASN A 146 -12.08 -20.02 -18.65
N SER A 147 -12.96 -20.46 -17.74
CA SER A 147 -13.96 -19.58 -17.14
C SER A 147 -13.34 -18.74 -16.04
N ALA A 148 -13.58 -17.43 -16.09
CA ALA A 148 -13.15 -16.49 -15.06
C ALA A 148 -13.95 -16.72 -13.76
N VAL A 149 -13.21 -16.89 -12.67
CA VAL A 149 -13.77 -17.33 -11.38
C VAL A 149 -13.81 -16.18 -10.40
N TRP A 150 -12.66 -15.55 -10.18
CA TRP A 150 -12.53 -14.36 -9.37
C TRP A 150 -11.34 -13.56 -9.88
N GLN A 151 -11.37 -12.26 -9.61
CA GLN A 151 -10.25 -11.36 -9.81
C GLN A 151 -10.13 -10.44 -8.60
N VAL A 152 -8.91 -10.11 -8.24
CA VAL A 152 -8.61 -9.02 -7.34
C VAL A 152 -7.51 -8.16 -7.92
N VAL A 153 -7.70 -6.85 -7.77
CA VAL A 153 -6.79 -5.84 -8.24
C VAL A 153 -6.43 -4.96 -7.04
N GLY A 154 -5.15 -4.84 -6.75
CA GLY A 154 -4.60 -3.87 -5.81
C GLY A 154 -3.84 -2.79 -6.57
N SER A 155 -4.05 -1.53 -6.22
CA SER A 155 -3.29 -0.39 -6.75
C SER A 155 -2.84 0.52 -5.63
N LEU A 156 -1.60 0.99 -5.67
CA LEU A 156 -1.08 1.96 -4.70
C LEU A 156 -0.24 3.04 -5.39
N LYS A 157 -0.17 4.20 -4.74
CA LYS A 157 0.72 5.31 -5.12
C LYS A 157 1.96 5.29 -4.23
N SER A 158 3.12 5.55 -4.82
CA SER A 158 4.39 5.66 -4.07
C SER A 158 5.33 6.64 -4.75
N GLU A 159 6.27 7.22 -4.01
CA GLU A 159 7.25 8.17 -4.54
C GLU A 159 8.38 7.48 -5.32
N ASP A 160 8.60 6.18 -5.09
CA ASP A 160 9.64 5.41 -5.76
C ASP A 160 9.11 4.56 -6.92
N GLY A 161 9.94 4.37 -7.95
CA GLY A 161 9.64 3.52 -9.11
C GLY A 161 9.95 2.03 -8.93
N ASN A 162 10.24 1.56 -7.71
CA ASN A 162 10.63 0.17 -7.45
C ASN A 162 9.45 -0.65 -6.92
N LEU A 163 9.00 -1.66 -7.67
CA LEU A 163 7.88 -2.49 -7.22
C LEU A 163 8.18 -3.30 -5.95
N ARG A 164 9.45 -3.64 -5.67
CA ARG A 164 9.81 -4.55 -4.56
C ARG A 164 9.44 -3.99 -3.19
N THR A 165 9.53 -2.67 -3.02
CA THR A 165 9.18 -1.97 -1.77
C THR A 165 7.67 -1.97 -1.52
N SER A 166 6.89 -1.99 -2.60
CA SER A 166 5.43 -1.86 -2.58
C SER A 166 4.69 -3.18 -2.71
N PHE A 167 5.35 -4.22 -3.23
CA PHE A 167 4.73 -5.52 -3.48
C PHE A 167 4.14 -6.15 -2.20
N PRO A 168 4.82 -6.15 -1.04
CA PRO A 168 4.23 -6.68 0.20
C PRO A 168 2.95 -5.94 0.63
N TYR A 169 2.92 -4.61 0.45
CA TYR A 169 1.72 -3.82 0.72
C TYR A 169 0.56 -4.19 -0.20
N LEU A 170 0.83 -4.36 -1.51
CA LEU A 170 -0.18 -4.82 -2.48
C LEU A 170 -0.73 -6.20 -2.08
N VAL A 171 0.14 -7.16 -1.78
CA VAL A 171 -0.25 -8.53 -1.39
C VAL A 171 -1.10 -8.53 -0.12
N SER A 172 -0.67 -7.81 0.91
CA SER A 172 -1.44 -7.70 2.16
C SER A 172 -2.79 -7.01 1.94
N GLY A 173 -2.80 -5.91 1.18
CA GLY A 173 -4.01 -5.14 0.88
C GLY A 173 -5.09 -5.95 0.16
N ILE A 174 -4.71 -6.78 -0.82
CA ILE A 174 -5.68 -7.61 -1.57
C ILE A 174 -6.10 -8.89 -0.85
N SER A 175 -5.35 -9.33 0.17
CA SER A 175 -5.47 -10.68 0.74
C SER A 175 -6.89 -11.03 1.21
N ASN A 176 -7.59 -10.09 1.85
CA ASN A 176 -8.95 -10.31 2.36
C ASN A 176 -10.03 -10.26 1.27
N TYR A 177 -9.66 -9.90 0.05
CA TYR A 177 -10.57 -9.77 -1.08
C TYR A 177 -10.39 -10.88 -2.12
N ILE A 178 -9.52 -11.84 -1.86
CA ILE A 178 -9.41 -13.07 -2.65
C ILE A 178 -10.76 -13.80 -2.59
N ASN A 179 -11.29 -14.14 -3.76
CA ASN A 179 -12.57 -14.82 -3.90
C ASN A 179 -13.75 -14.09 -3.22
N THR A 180 -13.67 -12.77 -3.07
CA THR A 180 -14.72 -11.96 -2.45
C THR A 180 -15.12 -10.86 -3.42
N ASN A 181 -16.41 -10.55 -3.49
CA ASN A 181 -16.89 -9.43 -4.30
C ASN A 181 -16.91 -8.15 -3.45
N SER A 182 -16.16 -7.12 -3.85
CA SER A 182 -16.14 -5.84 -3.14
C SER A 182 -17.31 -4.93 -3.54
N ASN A 183 -17.95 -5.17 -4.70
CA ASN A 183 -18.99 -4.35 -5.35
C ASN A 183 -18.61 -2.88 -5.65
N LYS A 184 -17.47 -2.41 -5.13
CA LYS A 184 -16.91 -1.08 -5.28
C LYS A 184 -15.41 -1.12 -4.98
N ILE A 185 -14.72 -0.05 -5.32
CA ILE A 185 -13.34 0.14 -4.89
C ILE A 185 -13.32 0.36 -3.37
N ILE A 186 -12.47 -0.39 -2.67
CA ILE A 186 -12.24 -0.29 -1.23
C ILE A 186 -10.83 0.22 -1.00
N TYR A 187 -10.66 1.17 -0.08
CA TYR A 187 -9.34 1.62 0.35
C TYR A 187 -8.93 0.86 1.61
N VAL A 188 -7.73 0.29 1.58
CA VAL A 188 -7.18 -0.52 2.67
C VAL A 188 -5.88 0.10 3.15
N ASN A 189 -5.83 0.47 4.42
CA ASN A 189 -4.63 0.89 5.10
C ASN A 189 -3.80 -0.35 5.44
N VAL A 190 -2.57 -0.41 4.92
CA VAL A 190 -1.63 -1.49 5.19
C VAL A 190 -0.46 -0.93 5.98
N ASN A 191 -0.31 -1.39 7.22
CA ASN A 191 0.75 -0.99 8.13
C ASN A 191 1.81 -2.08 8.22
N GLN A 192 3.08 -1.70 8.12
CA GLN A 192 4.18 -2.60 8.44
C GLN A 192 4.48 -2.54 9.94
N ASP A 193 4.36 -3.67 10.63
CA ASP A 193 4.81 -3.84 12.01
C ASP A 193 6.33 -3.73 12.07
N SER A 194 6.83 -2.75 12.83
CA SER A 194 8.25 -2.45 12.97
C SER A 194 9.03 -3.54 13.71
N LYS A 195 8.37 -4.37 14.51
CA LYS A 195 8.99 -5.45 15.31
C LYS A 195 9.00 -6.77 14.57
N THR A 196 7.91 -7.09 13.88
CA THR A 196 7.74 -8.40 13.23
C THR A 196 7.96 -8.37 11.72
N GLY A 197 7.94 -7.18 11.10
CA GLY A 197 7.98 -7.02 9.65
C GLY A 197 6.68 -7.43 8.95
N GLN A 198 5.64 -7.79 9.70
CA GLN A 198 4.36 -8.22 9.15
C GLN A 198 3.56 -7.03 8.59
N TYR A 199 2.75 -7.29 7.57
CA TYR A 199 1.90 -6.28 6.93
C TYR A 199 0.45 -6.51 7.30
N ILE A 200 -0.14 -5.58 8.05
CA ILE A 200 -1.49 -5.68 8.58
C ILE A 200 -2.42 -4.77 7.77
N ALA A 201 -3.39 -5.38 7.10
CA ALA A 201 -4.39 -4.70 6.30
C ALA A 201 -5.66 -4.40 7.12
N THR A 202 -6.10 -3.14 7.12
CA THR A 202 -7.33 -2.67 7.76
C THR A 202 -8.13 -1.85 6.77
N GLN A 203 -9.44 -2.07 6.68
CA GLN A 203 -10.28 -1.27 5.81
C GLN A 203 -10.30 0.18 6.29
N SER A 204 -10.07 1.12 5.38
CA SER A 204 -10.13 2.55 5.68
C SER A 204 -11.58 3.02 5.66
N ASN A 205 -12.02 3.70 6.72
CA ASN A 205 -13.29 4.40 6.74
C ASN A 205 -13.05 5.81 6.19
N PHE A 206 -13.36 6.03 4.91
CA PHE A 206 -13.42 7.35 4.29
C PHE A 206 -14.85 7.64 3.86
#